data_AF-A0AAV5ETN4-F1
#
_entry.id   AF-A0AAV5ETN4-F1
#
_cell.length_a   1.000
_cell.length_b   1.000
_cell.length_c   1.000
_cell.angle_alpha   90.00
_cell.angle_beta   90.00
_cell.angle_gamma   90.00
#
_symmetry.space_group_name_H-M   'P 1'
#
loop_
_entity.id
_entity.type
_entity.pdbx_description
1 polymer ?
#
loop_
_entity_poly.entity_id
_entity_poly.type
_entity_poly.pdbx_seq_one_letter_code
_entity_poly.pdbx_strand_id
1 'polypeptide(L)'
;MEAAAESGEHCFRTAASRFTSNAVSSPVAASPVAVEDKIFVAVPREPKHGKSTLKWALQNLAKDASRSRIIIAHVHVPAQMIPSAMKLGAIVPCSTMGPEELRASRQQERAKLEKKLHEYIQICRRVKVNCEKVSVQKDDIAEGILELIALHGIKKLVMGAAADKNYSKTMKAPTSKTALRIMDRAAPSCKIWFTCKEFLIVTRSQNSGCGSSANGDTASVSGTVVISDDPIEVGLGKHLSTHSSYDHTSSLSHQLDKTKEMVSEIEFLKREMHEEFVKRQNAERELQSASQKIKELDNSHTNELKKWRTLEESHARQRQEIERMTRQLDESYAALYNVNEQKLKLEQRISEIELYAKDNEDRLAANKYQLEMLQADYEKMQHERDAAIREGTELREMNQHGVWAPSEALNTKFSLIELQEATKSFDPLLKIGEGGFGSVHKGKQPQRIADVVEDAIEKGNLHSIIDTTAGSWPFVQANQLAHIGLRCSELRRKCRPDLTVDVWKVVEPLMKAASMTEKPLSCTTSTDDTCIPTYFICPILQEMMNDPYIAADGFTYEGEAIKGWLDSGHSTSPMTNLKLEHNQLVPNRALRSAILEWQQQ
;
A
#
# COMPACT_ATOMS: atom_id res chain seq x y z
N MET A 1 16.41 -18.43 -60.12
CA MET A 1 17.42 -17.64 -59.39
C MET A 1 16.98 -17.65 -57.92
N GLU A 2 17.21 -18.70 -57.13
CA GLU A 2 18.50 -19.35 -56.79
C GLU A 2 19.47 -18.29 -56.25
N ALA A 3 20.02 -18.26 -55.03
CA ALA A 3 20.03 -19.07 -53.81
C ALA A 3 20.30 -18.05 -52.65
N ALA A 4 20.49 -18.30 -51.36
CA ALA A 4 20.81 -19.47 -50.54
C ALA A 4 20.45 -19.15 -49.08
N ALA A 5 20.27 -20.21 -48.28
CA ALA A 5 20.11 -20.19 -46.84
C ALA A 5 21.45 -20.07 -46.10
N GLU A 6 21.45 -19.53 -44.88
CA GLU A 6 22.31 -20.03 -43.80
C GLU A 6 21.77 -19.65 -42.41
N SER A 7 21.84 -20.62 -41.51
CA SER A 7 21.40 -20.68 -40.13
C SER A 7 22.42 -20.08 -39.15
N GLY A 8 21.97 -19.56 -38.01
CA GLY A 8 22.84 -19.30 -36.86
C GLY A 8 22.09 -18.78 -35.63
N GLU A 9 21.97 -19.64 -34.62
CA GLU A 9 21.47 -19.32 -33.28
C GLU A 9 22.34 -18.25 -32.58
N HIS A 10 21.72 -17.30 -31.87
CA HIS A 10 22.33 -16.73 -30.65
C HIS A 10 21.32 -16.01 -29.75
N CYS A 11 21.38 -16.39 -28.48
CA CYS A 11 20.83 -15.78 -27.27
C CYS A 11 21.33 -14.34 -27.07
N PHE A 12 20.48 -13.42 -26.55
CA PHE A 12 20.72 -12.59 -25.34
C PHE A 12 19.77 -11.38 -25.21
N ARG A 13 19.13 -11.30 -24.03
CA ARG A 13 18.77 -10.10 -23.21
C ARG A 13 18.17 -8.87 -23.89
N THR A 14 16.87 -8.68 -23.65
CA THR A 14 16.15 -7.40 -23.75
C THR A 14 16.55 -6.47 -22.60
N ALA A 15 17.15 -5.32 -22.94
CA ALA A 15 17.34 -4.18 -22.05
C ALA A 15 16.11 -3.27 -22.10
N ALA A 16 15.55 -2.93 -20.94
CA ALA A 16 14.46 -2.00 -20.80
C ALA A 16 14.97 -0.56 -20.66
N SER A 17 14.29 0.29 -21.44
CA SER A 17 14.24 1.75 -21.54
C SER A 17 14.67 2.57 -20.30
N ARG A 18 15.49 3.60 -20.59
CA ARG A 18 15.69 4.81 -19.80
C ARG A 18 14.75 5.90 -20.33
N PHE A 19 14.07 6.62 -19.44
CA PHE A 19 13.67 8.00 -19.69
C PHE A 19 13.98 8.86 -18.46
N THR A 20 14.21 10.13 -18.76
CA THR A 20 15.06 11.12 -18.11
C THR A 20 14.33 12.00 -17.09
N SER A 21 15.08 12.49 -16.09
CA SER A 21 14.94 13.90 -15.65
C SER A 21 16.28 14.41 -15.11
N ASN A 22 16.70 15.57 -15.65
CA ASN A 22 17.88 16.34 -15.27
C ASN A 22 17.52 17.32 -14.15
N ALA A 23 18.41 17.49 -13.15
CA ALA A 23 18.67 18.80 -12.54
C ALA A 23 20.01 18.78 -11.78
N VAL A 24 20.95 19.51 -12.37
CA VAL A 24 22.28 19.96 -11.99
C VAL A 24 22.55 20.18 -10.48
N SER A 25 23.68 19.66 -10.00
CA SER A 25 24.56 20.34 -9.03
C SER A 25 26.02 19.95 -9.34
N SER A 26 26.87 20.96 -9.58
CA SER A 26 28.26 20.85 -10.04
C SER A 26 29.22 20.22 -9.02
N PRO A 27 30.42 19.76 -9.47
CA PRO A 27 31.27 18.83 -8.75
C PRO A 27 32.25 19.54 -7.81
N VAL A 28 32.37 19.05 -6.57
CA VAL A 28 33.50 19.39 -5.70
C VAL A 28 34.36 18.14 -5.53
N ALA A 29 35.56 18.26 -6.11
CA ALA A 29 36.84 17.62 -5.80
C ALA A 29 36.83 16.17 -5.27
N ALA A 30 37.40 15.29 -6.09
CA ALA A 30 37.80 13.95 -5.70
C ALA A 30 38.85 13.98 -4.58
N SER A 31 38.45 13.50 -3.40
CA SER A 31 39.35 13.05 -2.34
C SER A 31 39.69 11.57 -2.56
N PRO A 32 40.88 11.08 -2.15
CA PRO A 32 41.25 9.68 -2.31
C PRO A 32 40.28 8.80 -1.51
N VAL A 33 39.60 7.87 -2.19
CA VAL A 33 38.64 6.95 -1.56
C VAL A 33 39.38 6.15 -0.49
N ALA A 34 39.14 6.48 0.78
CA ALA A 34 39.62 5.68 1.90
C ALA A 34 39.07 4.26 1.74
N VAL A 35 39.94 3.25 1.74
CA VAL A 35 39.54 1.85 1.66
C VAL A 35 38.74 1.51 2.90
N GLU A 36 37.42 1.48 2.78
CA GLU A 36 36.52 1.14 3.87
C GLU A 36 36.68 -0.33 4.28
N ASP A 37 36.74 -0.57 5.59
CA ASP A 37 36.82 -1.90 6.15
C ASP A 37 35.43 -2.54 6.22
N LYS A 38 35.14 -3.41 5.24
CA LYS A 38 33.85 -4.11 5.12
C LYS A 38 33.79 -5.32 6.06
N ILE A 39 32.85 -5.29 6.99
CA ILE A 39 32.61 -6.36 7.98
C ILE A 39 31.22 -6.94 7.74
N PHE A 40 31.17 -8.21 7.33
CA PHE A 40 29.91 -8.90 7.09
C PHE A 40 29.41 -9.54 8.38
N VAL A 41 28.11 -9.43 8.65
CA VAL A 41 27.45 -10.02 9.82
C VAL A 41 26.32 -10.91 9.33
N ALA A 42 26.47 -12.23 9.47
CA ALA A 42 25.43 -13.18 9.12
C ALA A 42 24.35 -13.21 10.20
N VAL A 43 23.13 -12.84 9.83
CA VAL A 43 21.99 -12.73 10.75
C VAL A 43 20.86 -13.72 10.42
N PRO A 44 20.21 -14.31 11.43
CA PRO A 44 19.03 -15.15 11.25
C PRO A 44 17.81 -14.33 10.82
N ARG A 45 16.76 -15.03 10.35
CA ARG A 45 15.48 -14.44 9.94
C ARG A 45 14.83 -13.63 11.07
N GLU A 46 14.96 -14.09 12.31
CA GLU A 46 14.39 -13.44 13.49
C GLU A 46 15.38 -12.45 14.13
N PRO A 47 15.05 -11.14 14.20
CA PRO A 47 15.90 -10.11 14.78
C PRO A 47 16.37 -10.40 16.21
N LYS A 48 15.53 -11.06 17.01
CA LYS A 48 15.82 -11.39 18.41
C LYS A 48 17.11 -12.21 18.58
N HIS A 49 17.41 -13.10 17.63
CA HIS A 49 18.57 -14.00 17.71
C HIS A 49 19.84 -13.45 17.06
N GLY A 50 19.74 -12.43 16.20
CA GLY A 50 20.92 -11.82 15.55
C GLY A 50 21.47 -10.59 16.26
N LYS A 51 20.70 -9.97 17.16
CA LYS A 51 21.09 -8.72 17.86
C LYS A 51 22.40 -8.84 18.63
N SER A 52 22.61 -9.96 19.33
CA SER A 52 23.83 -10.24 20.10
C SER A 52 25.07 -10.33 19.20
N THR A 53 24.93 -10.98 18.04
CA THR A 53 26.00 -11.13 17.03
C THR A 53 26.37 -9.77 16.43
N LEU A 54 25.36 -8.96 16.07
CA LEU A 54 25.57 -7.61 15.54
C LEU A 54 26.22 -6.68 16.57
N LYS A 55 25.74 -6.71 17.82
CA LYS A 55 26.29 -5.89 18.90
C LYS A 55 27.76 -6.22 19.18
N TRP A 56 28.10 -7.51 19.18
CA TRP A 56 29.49 -7.94 19.30
C TRP A 56 30.35 -7.39 18.15
N ALA A 57 29.87 -7.48 16.90
CA ALA A 57 30.60 -6.98 15.74
C ALA A 57 30.84 -5.46 15.83
N LEU A 58 29.82 -4.69 16.24
CA LEU A 58 29.92 -3.25 16.43
C LEU A 58 30.94 -2.87 17.52
N GLN A 59 30.93 -3.57 18.65
CA GLN A 59 31.82 -3.28 19.78
C GLN A 59 33.28 -3.69 19.54
N ASN A 60 33.52 -4.76 18.80
CA ASN A 60 34.85 -5.36 18.68
C ASN A 60 35.57 -5.04 17.36
N LEU A 61 34.82 -4.96 16.26
CA LEU A 61 35.40 -4.80 14.92
C LEU A 61 35.17 -3.39 14.35
N ALA A 62 34.02 -2.75 14.61
CA ALA A 62 33.70 -1.42 14.12
C ALA A 62 34.13 -0.30 15.08
N LYS A 63 35.40 -0.30 15.51
CA LYS A 63 35.93 0.68 16.49
C LYS A 63 36.01 2.11 15.93
N ASP A 64 36.32 2.24 14.64
CA ASP A 64 36.31 3.52 13.92
C ASP A 64 35.08 3.57 13.01
N ALA A 65 34.05 4.29 13.45
CA ALA A 65 32.79 4.42 12.73
C ALA A 65 32.95 5.10 11.36
N SER A 66 34.00 5.91 11.16
CA SER A 66 34.25 6.62 9.90
C SER A 66 34.91 5.75 8.83
N ARG A 67 35.55 4.65 9.23
CA ARG A 67 36.28 3.73 8.34
C ARG A 67 35.67 2.34 8.23
N SER A 68 34.70 2.02 9.08
CA SER A 68 34.08 0.69 9.13
C SER A 68 32.72 0.70 8.44
N ARG A 69 32.48 -0.29 7.57
CA ARG A 69 31.17 -0.51 6.95
C ARG A 69 30.64 -1.89 7.34
N ILE A 70 29.50 -1.93 8.02
CA ILE A 70 28.82 -3.17 8.40
C ILE A 70 27.91 -3.60 7.26
N ILE A 71 27.96 -4.88 6.90
CA ILE A 71 27.09 -5.46 5.87
C ILE A 71 26.29 -6.58 6.49
N ILE A 72 24.98 -6.39 6.64
CA ILE A 72 24.05 -7.39 7.15
C ILE A 72 23.83 -8.43 6.06
N ALA A 73 24.36 -9.63 6.27
CA ALA A 73 24.25 -10.76 5.36
C ALA A 73 23.14 -11.69 5.82
N HIS A 74 22.18 -12.00 4.94
CA HIS A 74 21.08 -12.90 5.25
C HIS A 74 20.81 -13.92 4.13
N VAL A 75 20.53 -15.17 4.50
CA VAL A 75 20.09 -16.19 3.55
C VAL A 75 18.60 -16.39 3.70
N HIS A 76 17.87 -16.01 2.64
CA HIS A 76 16.42 -16.21 2.56
C HIS A 76 16.12 -17.63 2.07
N VAL A 77 15.59 -18.45 2.97
CA VAL A 77 15.06 -19.78 2.65
C VAL A 77 13.57 -19.64 2.36
N PRO A 78 13.11 -19.83 1.10
CA PRO A 78 11.69 -19.71 0.75
C PRO A 78 10.86 -20.77 1.48
N ALA A 79 9.66 -20.39 1.92
CA ALA A 79 8.74 -21.35 2.50
C ALA A 79 8.29 -22.38 1.45
N GLN A 80 8.37 -23.67 1.78
CA GLN A 80 7.88 -24.75 0.92
C GLN A 80 6.36 -24.94 1.03
N MET A 81 5.78 -24.43 2.12
CA MET A 81 4.37 -24.45 2.46
C MET A 81 3.91 -23.00 2.60
N ILE A 82 2.95 -22.57 1.79
CA ILE A 82 2.61 -21.16 1.60
C ILE A 82 1.08 -21.01 1.68
N PRO A 83 0.55 -19.92 2.29
CA PRO A 83 -0.89 -19.65 2.28
C PRO A 83 -1.41 -19.48 0.85
N SER A 84 -2.49 -20.20 0.52
CA SER A 84 -3.20 -20.02 -0.76
C SER A 84 -4.19 -18.86 -0.65
N ALA A 85 -4.21 -18.01 -1.67
CA ALA A 85 -5.23 -16.97 -1.85
C ALA A 85 -6.57 -17.56 -2.32
N MET A 86 -6.54 -18.68 -3.06
CA MET A 86 -7.73 -19.34 -3.59
C MET A 86 -8.51 -20.17 -2.55
N LYS A 87 -7.83 -20.64 -1.50
CA LYS A 87 -8.44 -21.35 -0.36
C LYS A 87 -8.17 -20.59 0.94
N LEU A 88 -9.15 -19.81 1.37
CA LEU A 88 -9.07 -18.93 2.54
C LEU A 88 -8.50 -19.68 3.77
N GLY A 89 -7.27 -19.36 4.15
CA GLY A 89 -6.58 -19.92 5.33
C GLY A 89 -5.84 -21.25 5.13
N ALA A 90 -5.90 -21.87 3.94
CA ALA A 90 -5.20 -23.12 3.70
C ALA A 90 -3.71 -22.90 3.39
N ILE A 91 -2.83 -23.57 4.14
CA ILE A 91 -1.40 -23.64 3.83
C ILE A 91 -1.19 -24.82 2.89
N VAL A 92 -0.71 -24.56 1.67
CA VAL A 92 -0.51 -25.57 0.64
C VAL A 92 0.97 -25.68 0.22
N PRO A 93 1.42 -26.84 -0.28
CA PRO A 93 2.74 -26.96 -0.88
C PRO A 93 2.92 -26.01 -2.06
N CYS A 94 4.11 -25.45 -2.21
CA CYS A 94 4.43 -24.53 -3.31
C CYS A 94 4.29 -25.16 -4.71
N SER A 95 4.41 -26.49 -4.83
CA SER A 95 4.21 -27.23 -6.07
C SER A 95 2.77 -27.21 -6.59
N THR A 96 1.80 -26.91 -5.72
CA THR A 96 0.36 -26.95 -6.02
C THR A 96 -0.21 -25.60 -6.46
N MET A 97 0.58 -24.54 -6.47
CA MET A 97 0.12 -23.17 -6.75
C MET A 97 0.45 -22.72 -8.18
N GLY A 98 -0.39 -21.81 -8.70
CA GLY A 98 -0.13 -21.15 -9.98
C GLY A 98 1.13 -20.26 -9.93
N PRO A 99 1.81 -20.04 -11.07
CA PRO A 99 3.07 -19.28 -11.11
C PRO A 99 2.92 -17.83 -10.65
N GLU A 100 1.78 -17.19 -10.88
CA GLU A 100 1.54 -15.79 -10.46
C GLU A 100 1.29 -15.68 -8.96
N GLU A 101 0.47 -16.57 -8.39
CA GLU A 101 0.19 -16.63 -6.94
C GLU A 101 1.47 -16.93 -6.14
N LEU A 102 2.30 -17.84 -6.65
CA LEU A 102 3.64 -18.11 -6.11
C LEU A 102 4.54 -16.88 -6.10
N ARG A 103 4.57 -16.12 -7.20
CA ARG A 103 5.38 -14.89 -7.29
C ARG A 103 4.89 -13.85 -6.29
N ALA A 104 3.58 -13.62 -6.21
CA ALA A 104 2.99 -12.67 -5.27
C ALA A 104 3.31 -13.04 -3.82
N SER A 105 3.17 -14.32 -3.45
CA SER A 105 3.45 -14.77 -2.10
C SER A 105 4.94 -14.70 -1.74
N ARG A 106 5.82 -15.07 -2.67
CA ARG A 106 7.28 -14.90 -2.53
C ARG A 106 7.67 -13.43 -2.39
N GLN A 107 7.02 -12.53 -3.14
CA GLN A 107 7.24 -11.09 -3.03
C GLN A 107 6.80 -10.55 -1.66
N GLN A 108 5.65 -11.01 -1.15
CA GLN A 108 5.19 -10.65 0.19
C GLN A 108 6.13 -11.18 1.27
N GLU A 109 6.62 -12.42 1.14
CA GLU A 109 7.61 -12.99 2.07
C GLU A 109 8.90 -12.15 2.08
N ARG A 110 9.41 -11.76 0.91
CA ARG A 110 10.57 -10.87 0.79
C ARG A 110 10.31 -9.50 1.40
N ALA A 111 9.15 -8.90 1.18
CA ALA A 111 8.79 -7.61 1.78
C ALA A 111 8.75 -7.68 3.32
N LYS A 112 8.20 -8.76 3.87
CA LYS A 112 8.21 -9.01 5.33
C LYS A 112 9.62 -9.19 5.87
N LEU A 113 10.47 -9.93 5.15
CA LEU A 113 11.88 -10.11 5.51
C LEU A 113 12.65 -8.79 5.48
N GLU A 114 12.43 -7.97 4.45
CA GLU A 114 13.05 -6.66 4.30
C GLU A 114 12.74 -5.74 5.49
N LYS A 115 11.49 -5.74 5.95
CA LYS A 115 11.07 -5.03 7.17
C LYS A 115 11.84 -5.52 8.41
N LYS A 116 12.03 -6.83 8.56
CA LYS A 116 12.81 -7.42 9.67
C LYS A 116 14.30 -7.03 9.58
N LEU A 117 14.90 -7.09 8.38
CA LEU A 117 16.31 -6.72 8.19
C LEU A 117 16.58 -5.24 8.44
N HIS A 118 15.60 -4.38 8.14
CA HIS A 118 15.69 -2.95 8.43
C HIS A 118 15.91 -2.66 9.93
N GLU A 119 15.44 -3.52 10.83
CA GLU A 119 15.66 -3.36 12.27
C GLU A 119 17.16 -3.39 12.63
N TYR A 120 17.96 -4.23 11.97
CA TYR A 120 19.41 -4.28 12.17
C TYR A 120 20.12 -3.01 11.66
N ILE A 121 19.65 -2.45 10.55
CA ILE A 121 20.16 -1.19 9.99
C ILE A 121 19.90 -0.05 10.98
N GLN A 122 18.72 -0.02 11.59
CA GLN A 122 18.38 0.98 12.60
C GLN A 122 19.30 0.91 13.82
N ILE A 123 19.71 -0.29 14.26
CA ILE A 123 20.70 -0.46 15.33
C ILE A 123 22.05 0.15 14.92
N CYS A 124 22.51 -0.08 13.69
CA CYS A 124 23.78 0.46 13.21
C CYS A 124 23.75 1.99 13.08
N ARG A 125 22.62 2.55 12.61
CA ARG A 125 22.42 4.01 12.52
C ARG A 125 22.54 4.71 13.87
N ARG A 126 22.00 4.12 14.94
CA ARG A 126 22.11 4.67 16.31
C ARG A 126 23.57 4.77 16.79
N VAL A 127 24.43 3.87 16.33
CA VAL A 127 25.86 3.83 16.66
C VAL A 127 26.70 4.63 15.65
N LYS A 128 26.05 5.31 14.68
CA LYS A 128 26.69 6.11 13.62
C LYS A 128 27.67 5.33 12.72
N VAL A 129 27.43 4.03 12.53
CA VAL A 129 28.23 3.18 11.63
C VAL A 129 27.48 2.95 10.32
N ASN A 130 28.15 3.10 9.18
CA ASN A 130 27.56 2.86 7.87
C ASN A 130 27.16 1.39 7.73
N CYS A 131 25.92 1.15 7.29
CA CYS A 131 25.32 -0.18 7.25
C CYS A 131 24.62 -0.44 5.91
N GLU A 132 24.98 -1.54 5.27
CA GLU A 132 24.33 -2.08 4.08
C GLU A 132 23.73 -3.45 4.39
N LYS A 133 22.90 -3.97 3.47
CA LYS A 133 22.36 -5.33 3.56
C LYS A 133 22.60 -6.07 2.25
N VAL A 134 22.82 -7.37 2.36
CA VAL A 134 22.92 -8.30 1.24
C VAL A 134 22.10 -9.53 1.59
N SER A 135 21.25 -9.97 0.67
CA SER A 135 20.47 -11.19 0.83
C SER A 135 20.61 -12.11 -0.38
N VAL A 136 20.64 -13.41 -0.13
CA VAL A 136 20.64 -14.44 -1.18
C VAL A 136 19.53 -15.44 -0.92
N GLN A 137 18.92 -15.96 -1.98
CA GLN A 137 17.87 -16.97 -1.88
C GLN A 137 18.48 -18.37 -2.10
N LYS A 138 18.40 -19.23 -1.07
CA LYS A 138 18.86 -20.64 -1.12
C LYS A 138 18.02 -21.52 -0.22
N ASP A 139 17.98 -22.81 -0.53
CA ASP A 139 17.26 -23.80 0.28
C ASP A 139 18.03 -24.18 1.56
N ASP A 140 19.36 -24.01 1.56
CA ASP A 140 20.24 -24.28 2.69
C ASP A 140 21.01 -23.03 3.13
N ILE A 141 20.96 -22.73 4.43
CA ILE A 141 21.58 -21.53 5.02
C ILE A 141 23.11 -21.59 4.92
N ALA A 142 23.73 -22.77 5.09
CA ALA A 142 25.17 -22.89 5.04
C ALA A 142 25.67 -22.66 3.61
N GLU A 143 25.02 -23.27 2.60
CA GLU A 143 25.35 -23.03 1.19
C GLU A 143 25.14 -21.57 0.79
N GLY A 144 24.07 -20.92 1.27
CA GLY A 144 23.86 -19.50 1.00
C GLY A 144 24.94 -18.59 1.60
N ILE A 145 25.42 -18.88 2.81
CA ILE A 145 26.53 -18.11 3.40
C ILE A 145 27.84 -18.38 2.64
N LEU A 146 28.11 -19.63 2.25
CA LEU A 146 29.29 -19.97 1.44
C LEU A 146 29.27 -19.26 0.08
N GLU A 147 28.11 -19.19 -0.57
CA GLU A 147 27.91 -18.44 -1.82
C GLU A 147 28.10 -16.94 -1.60
N LEU A 148 27.61 -16.37 -0.51
CA LEU A 148 27.88 -14.96 -0.17
C LEU A 148 29.38 -14.69 0.03
N ILE A 149 30.10 -15.60 0.69
CA ILE A 149 31.56 -15.49 0.86
C ILE A 149 32.26 -15.48 -0.49
N ALA A 150 31.86 -16.37 -1.41
CA ALA A 150 32.44 -16.47 -2.74
C ALA A 150 32.09 -15.26 -3.63
N LEU A 151 30.80 -14.91 -3.75
CA LEU A 151 30.29 -13.86 -4.64
C LEU A 151 30.79 -12.46 -4.25
N HIS A 152 30.82 -12.16 -2.96
CA HIS A 152 31.22 -10.83 -2.47
C HIS A 152 32.68 -10.75 -2.01
N GLY A 153 33.45 -11.84 -2.15
CA GLY A 153 34.85 -11.90 -1.71
C GLY A 153 35.01 -11.53 -0.24
N ILE A 154 34.16 -12.08 0.63
CA ILE A 154 34.08 -11.68 2.04
C ILE A 154 35.39 -12.03 2.76
N LYS A 155 36.07 -11.00 3.27
CA LYS A 155 37.31 -11.16 4.05
C LYS A 155 37.07 -11.26 5.55
N LYS A 156 36.01 -10.62 6.06
CA LYS A 156 35.65 -10.54 7.48
C LYS A 156 34.19 -10.90 7.68
N LEU A 157 33.91 -11.99 8.38
CA LEU A 157 32.56 -12.48 8.64
C LEU A 157 32.33 -12.73 10.14
N VAL A 158 31.26 -12.17 10.70
CA VAL A 158 30.79 -12.48 12.06
C VAL A 158 29.50 -13.28 11.96
N MET A 159 29.40 -14.39 12.69
CA MET A 159 28.19 -15.21 12.71
C MET A 159 27.94 -15.89 14.07
N GLY A 160 26.73 -16.43 14.25
CA GLY A 160 26.36 -17.16 15.46
C GLY A 160 27.02 -18.53 15.57
N ALA A 161 27.60 -18.85 16.72
CA ALA A 161 28.20 -20.15 17.03
C ALA A 161 27.17 -21.23 17.40
N ALA A 162 26.06 -20.81 18.01
CA ALA A 162 25.00 -21.66 18.52
C ALA A 162 23.70 -20.85 18.64
N ALA A 163 22.57 -21.54 18.80
CA ALA A 163 21.34 -20.89 19.28
C ALA A 163 21.53 -20.48 20.75
N ASP A 164 20.98 -19.32 21.16
CA ASP A 164 21.19 -18.75 22.50
C ASP A 164 20.83 -19.70 23.66
N LYS A 165 19.86 -20.61 23.44
CA LYS A 165 19.44 -21.64 24.42
C LYS A 165 20.50 -22.71 24.68
N ASN A 166 21.43 -22.92 23.75
CA ASN A 166 22.50 -23.91 23.84
C ASN A 166 23.83 -23.26 24.22
N TYR A 167 23.80 -22.03 24.72
CA TYR A 167 24.99 -21.32 25.19
C TYR A 167 25.49 -21.92 26.51
N SER A 168 26.78 -22.26 26.55
CA SER A 168 27.50 -22.54 27.79
C SER A 168 28.70 -21.59 27.90
N LYS A 169 28.98 -21.08 29.10
CA LYS A 169 30.17 -20.24 29.36
C LYS A 169 31.49 -20.97 29.10
N THR A 170 31.48 -22.29 28.99
CA THR A 170 32.66 -23.14 28.77
C THR A 170 32.84 -23.60 27.32
N MET A 171 31.98 -23.16 26.39
CA MET A 171 32.04 -23.62 25.01
C MET A 171 33.29 -23.07 24.29
N LYS A 172 34.06 -23.97 23.67
CA LYS A 172 35.30 -23.63 22.93
C LYS A 172 35.16 -23.78 21.41
N ALA A 173 34.03 -24.32 20.95
CA ALA A 173 33.74 -24.54 19.54
C ALA A 173 32.25 -24.27 19.24
N PRO A 174 31.88 -23.97 17.98
CA PRO A 174 30.49 -23.83 17.57
C PRO A 174 29.77 -25.16 17.62
N THR A 175 28.51 -25.13 18.05
CA THR A 175 27.66 -26.32 18.15
C THR A 175 26.57 -26.35 17.08
N SER A 176 26.37 -25.23 16.37
CA SER A 176 25.44 -25.17 15.24
C SER A 176 26.00 -25.96 14.04
N LYS A 177 25.17 -26.83 13.47
CA LYS A 177 25.49 -27.58 12.23
C LYS A 177 25.89 -26.64 11.09
N THR A 178 25.20 -25.50 10.95
CA THR A 178 25.50 -24.46 9.96
C THR A 178 26.87 -23.83 10.22
N ALA A 179 27.19 -23.52 11.49
CA ALA A 179 28.46 -22.92 11.86
C ALA A 179 29.65 -23.87 11.64
N LEU A 180 29.48 -25.17 11.95
CA LEU A 180 30.47 -26.20 11.69
C LEU A 180 30.73 -26.36 10.18
N ARG A 181 29.68 -26.43 9.35
CA ARG A 181 29.82 -26.51 7.88
C ARG A 181 30.55 -25.30 7.30
N ILE A 182 30.26 -24.09 7.78
CA ILE A 182 30.93 -22.87 7.32
C ILE A 182 32.37 -22.81 7.81
N MET A 183 32.66 -23.26 9.03
CA MET A 183 34.01 -23.33 9.55
C MET A 183 34.91 -24.22 8.69
N ASP A 184 34.37 -25.35 8.25
CA ASP A 184 35.07 -26.33 7.42
C ASP A 184 35.22 -25.84 5.97
N ARG A 185 34.13 -25.42 5.33
CA ARG A 185 34.07 -25.20 3.87
C ARG A 185 34.31 -23.77 3.39
N ALA A 186 34.31 -22.76 4.26
CA ALA A 186 34.50 -21.38 3.81
C ALA A 186 35.88 -21.18 3.16
N ALA A 187 36.01 -20.19 2.27
CA ALA A 187 37.32 -19.89 1.68
C ALA A 187 38.36 -19.55 2.78
N PRO A 188 39.62 -20.03 2.67
CA PRO A 188 40.65 -19.78 3.69
C PRO A 188 41.04 -18.29 3.79
N SER A 189 40.72 -17.50 2.77
CA SER A 189 40.87 -16.04 2.75
C SER A 189 39.85 -15.30 3.63
N CYS A 190 38.81 -15.98 4.11
CA CYS A 190 37.77 -15.39 4.95
C CYS A 190 38.06 -15.66 6.44
N LYS A 191 38.30 -14.58 7.21
CA LYS A 191 38.40 -14.64 8.66
C LYS A 191 37.01 -14.60 9.28
N ILE A 192 36.69 -15.59 10.11
CA ILE A 192 35.33 -15.79 10.65
C ILE A 192 35.35 -15.74 12.18
N TRP A 193 34.49 -14.90 12.76
CA TRP A 193 34.26 -14.84 14.21
C TRP A 193 32.93 -15.49 14.56
N PHE A 194 32.98 -16.53 15.39
CA PHE A 194 31.81 -17.22 15.89
C PHE A 194 31.45 -16.69 17.27
N THR A 195 30.25 -16.15 17.42
CA THR A 195 29.81 -15.47 18.66
C THR A 195 28.54 -16.10 19.22
N CYS A 196 28.34 -15.99 20.53
CA CYS A 196 27.07 -16.37 21.18
C CYS A 196 26.88 -15.53 22.45
N LYS A 197 25.66 -15.00 22.68
CA LYS A 197 25.35 -14.08 23.79
C LYS A 197 26.36 -12.93 23.99
N GLU A 198 26.81 -12.32 22.89
CA GLU A 198 27.81 -11.23 22.91
C GLU A 198 29.23 -11.65 23.33
N PHE A 199 29.54 -12.95 23.37
CA PHE A 199 30.88 -13.47 23.62
C PHE A 199 31.48 -14.09 22.34
N LEU A 200 32.78 -13.89 22.14
CA LEU A 200 33.54 -14.60 21.12
C LEU A 200 33.79 -16.03 21.59
N ILE A 201 33.39 -17.01 20.78
CA ILE A 201 33.61 -18.43 21.05
C ILE A 201 34.90 -18.90 20.41
N VAL A 202 35.03 -18.70 19.10
CA VAL A 202 36.21 -19.09 18.33
C VAL A 202 36.38 -18.19 17.12
N THR A 203 37.62 -18.00 16.70
CA THR A 203 37.96 -17.32 15.46
C THR A 203 38.61 -18.31 14.50
N ARG A 204 38.12 -18.38 13.27
CA ARG A 204 38.80 -19.05 12.17
C ARG A 204 39.76 -18.06 11.53
N SER A 205 41.05 -18.27 11.74
CA SER A 205 42.12 -17.42 11.19
C SER A 205 42.47 -17.82 9.77
N GLN A 206 42.96 -16.86 8.99
CA GLN A 206 43.52 -17.06 7.66
C GLN A 206 44.77 -17.94 7.80
N ASN A 207 44.77 -19.15 7.23
CA ASN A 207 45.97 -19.99 7.19
C ASN A 207 46.91 -19.47 6.11
N SER A 208 48.03 -18.87 6.52
CA SER A 208 49.30 -18.99 5.80
C SER A 208 49.79 -20.43 5.99
N GLY A 209 49.91 -21.19 4.92
CA GLY A 209 50.11 -22.64 5.00
C GLY A 209 51.43 -23.08 5.65
N CYS A 210 51.39 -24.22 6.34
CA CYS A 210 52.39 -25.30 6.26
C CYS A 210 51.99 -26.48 7.17
N GLY A 211 51.94 -27.69 6.58
CA GLY A 211 52.57 -28.91 7.11
C GLY A 211 52.08 -29.56 8.42
N SER A 212 51.49 -30.74 8.25
CA SER A 212 51.70 -31.96 9.05
C SER A 212 51.22 -31.99 10.52
N SER A 213 50.29 -32.89 10.82
CA SER A 213 50.70 -34.23 11.27
C SER A 213 49.53 -35.21 11.23
N ALA A 214 49.71 -36.26 10.44
CA ALA A 214 49.08 -37.54 10.71
C ALA A 214 49.54 -38.05 12.08
N ASN A 215 48.62 -38.72 12.77
CA ASN A 215 48.76 -39.85 13.70
C ASN A 215 47.29 -40.26 13.94
N GLY A 216 46.78 -41.40 13.48
CA GLY A 216 47.41 -42.71 13.51
C GLY A 216 47.34 -43.22 14.93
N ASP A 217 46.26 -43.93 15.27
CA ASP A 217 46.31 -45.03 16.23
C ASP A 217 45.25 -46.09 15.90
N THR A 218 45.80 -47.25 15.62
CA THR A 218 45.25 -48.57 15.37
C THR A 218 45.20 -49.38 16.67
N ALA A 219 44.16 -50.21 16.85
CA ALA A 219 44.19 -51.62 17.33
C ALA A 219 42.78 -52.01 17.86
N SER A 220 42.11 -53.04 17.32
CA SER A 220 42.30 -54.48 17.60
C SER A 220 41.80 -54.84 19.02
N VAL A 221 41.00 -55.87 19.35
CA VAL A 221 40.71 -57.16 18.71
C VAL A 221 39.55 -57.86 19.46
N SER A 222 38.86 -58.80 18.78
CA SER A 222 38.10 -59.98 19.28
C SER A 222 36.98 -59.80 20.32
N GLY A 223 35.93 -60.62 20.39
CA GLY A 223 35.59 -61.87 19.71
C GLY A 223 34.29 -62.41 20.32
N THR A 224 33.48 -63.04 19.47
CA THR A 224 32.21 -63.74 19.71
C THR A 224 32.31 -64.86 20.76
N VAL A 225 31.27 -65.11 21.57
CA VAL A 225 30.65 -66.45 21.77
C VAL A 225 29.17 -66.29 22.17
N VAL A 226 28.33 -67.13 21.56
CA VAL A 226 26.87 -67.24 21.68
C VAL A 226 26.52 -68.42 22.60
N ILE A 227 25.50 -68.19 23.42
CA ILE A 227 24.46 -69.07 24.02
C ILE A 227 24.57 -70.58 23.75
N SER A 228 24.47 -71.38 24.81
CA SER A 228 23.78 -72.69 24.82
C SER A 228 23.44 -73.07 26.27
N ASP A 229 22.16 -73.32 26.56
CA ASP A 229 21.70 -74.25 27.60
C ASP A 229 20.21 -74.53 27.36
N ASP A 230 19.88 -75.79 27.10
CA ASP A 230 18.54 -76.39 27.24
C ASP A 230 18.74 -77.84 27.74
N PRO A 231 17.94 -78.32 28.71
CA PRO A 231 18.01 -79.69 29.23
C PRO A 231 16.95 -80.61 28.59
N ILE A 232 17.26 -81.91 28.52
CA ILE A 232 16.30 -82.97 28.18
C ILE A 232 16.30 -84.02 29.30
N GLU A 233 15.11 -84.26 29.84
CA GLU A 233 14.73 -85.36 30.72
C GLU A 233 13.60 -86.13 30.03
N VAL A 234 13.68 -87.46 29.89
CA VAL A 234 12.61 -88.41 30.27
C VAL A 234 13.11 -89.86 30.20
N GLY A 235 12.61 -90.67 31.14
CA GLY A 235 13.02 -92.04 31.43
C GLY A 235 12.39 -93.16 30.60
N LEU A 236 12.67 -94.41 30.97
CA LEU A 236 11.70 -95.45 31.34
C LEU A 236 12.44 -96.77 31.71
N GLY A 237 11.96 -97.44 32.75
CA GLY A 237 12.59 -98.64 33.35
C GLY A 237 12.15 -100.00 32.78
N LYS A 238 12.61 -101.08 33.45
CA LYS A 238 12.08 -102.47 33.48
C LYS A 238 12.87 -103.25 34.57
N HIS A 239 12.26 -103.67 35.68
CA HIS A 239 11.53 -104.93 35.97
C HIS A 239 12.39 -106.21 36.19
N LEU A 240 12.39 -106.64 37.47
CA LEU A 240 12.03 -107.97 38.03
C LEU A 240 13.00 -109.18 38.10
N SER A 241 13.12 -109.67 39.36
CA SER A 241 13.17 -111.09 39.84
C SER A 241 14.47 -111.90 39.70
N THR A 242 14.81 -112.89 40.55
CA THR A 242 14.04 -113.82 41.42
C THR A 242 15.00 -114.55 42.39
N HIS A 243 14.51 -114.89 43.61
CA HIS A 243 14.76 -116.11 44.44
C HIS A 243 16.19 -116.46 44.92
N SER A 244 16.46 -117.13 46.05
CA SER A 244 15.68 -117.86 47.06
C SER A 244 16.64 -118.25 48.20
N SER A 245 16.16 -118.39 49.45
CA SER A 245 16.23 -119.65 50.23
C SER A 245 16.13 -119.37 51.73
N TYR A 246 15.25 -120.12 52.38
CA TYR A 246 14.92 -120.07 53.80
C TYR A 246 15.86 -121.00 54.58
N ASP A 247 16.16 -120.65 55.84
CA ASP A 247 16.25 -121.63 56.92
C ASP A 247 15.94 -120.95 58.26
N HIS A 248 14.87 -121.41 58.92
CA HIS A 248 14.47 -120.97 60.25
C HIS A 248 15.09 -121.90 61.30
N THR A 249 16.01 -121.37 62.09
CA THR A 249 16.21 -121.83 63.48
C THR A 249 16.18 -120.62 64.40
N SER A 250 15.63 -120.83 65.60
CA SER A 250 15.66 -119.88 66.73
C SER A 250 14.65 -118.73 66.70
N SER A 251 13.41 -119.08 67.05
CA SER A 251 12.21 -118.27 67.28
C SER A 251 12.33 -117.13 68.33
N LEU A 252 13.52 -116.80 68.85
CA LEU A 252 13.75 -115.65 69.75
C LEU A 252 14.98 -114.79 69.36
N SER A 253 15.96 -115.34 68.63
CA SER A 253 17.09 -114.58 68.05
C SER A 253 16.69 -113.87 66.75
N HIS A 254 15.97 -114.58 65.88
CA HIS A 254 15.47 -114.04 64.61
C HIS A 254 14.39 -112.97 64.79
N GLN A 255 13.67 -112.99 65.93
CA GLN A 255 12.73 -111.93 66.28
C GLN A 255 13.44 -110.66 66.73
N LEU A 256 14.61 -110.76 67.38
CA LEU A 256 15.40 -109.62 67.85
C LEU A 256 16.18 -108.93 66.73
N ASP A 257 16.73 -109.69 65.77
CA ASP A 257 17.43 -109.09 64.62
C ASP A 257 16.47 -108.50 63.59
N LYS A 258 15.32 -109.14 63.35
CA LYS A 258 14.28 -108.60 62.48
C LYS A 258 13.60 -107.36 63.06
N THR A 259 13.50 -107.28 64.40
CA THR A 259 13.05 -106.04 65.06
C THR A 259 14.11 -104.94 65.02
N LYS A 260 15.41 -105.25 65.13
CA LYS A 260 16.49 -104.25 64.95
C LYS A 260 16.61 -103.74 63.52
N GLU A 261 16.44 -104.61 62.53
CA GLU A 261 16.46 -104.24 61.11
C GLU A 261 15.24 -103.36 60.77
N MET A 262 14.04 -103.75 61.23
CA MET A 262 12.86 -102.90 61.15
C MET A 262 13.04 -101.55 61.85
N VAL A 263 13.67 -101.51 63.03
CA VAL A 263 13.94 -100.25 63.74
C VAL A 263 14.91 -99.37 62.94
N SER A 264 15.94 -99.95 62.34
CA SER A 264 16.91 -99.22 61.50
C SER A 264 16.27 -98.66 60.23
N GLU A 265 15.37 -99.42 59.61
CA GLU A 265 14.62 -98.99 58.42
C GLU A 265 13.57 -97.92 58.76
N ILE A 266 12.89 -98.04 59.90
CA ILE A 266 12.02 -97.00 60.44
C ILE A 266 12.83 -95.72 60.72
N GLU A 267 14.03 -95.81 61.28
CA GLU A 267 14.91 -94.67 61.53
C GLU A 267 15.45 -94.04 60.24
N PHE A 268 15.69 -94.83 59.19
CA PHE A 268 16.06 -94.34 57.87
C PHE A 268 14.91 -93.58 57.21
N LEU A 269 13.72 -94.18 57.13
CA LEU A 269 12.51 -93.55 56.58
C LEU A 269 12.11 -92.31 57.38
N LYS A 270 12.32 -92.31 58.70
CA LYS A 270 12.11 -91.13 59.54
C LYS A 270 13.08 -89.99 59.22
N ARG A 271 14.34 -90.31 58.88
CA ARG A 271 15.32 -89.31 58.42
C ARG A 271 14.98 -88.77 57.04
N GLU A 272 14.61 -89.64 56.09
CA GLU A 272 14.23 -89.25 54.73
C GLU A 272 12.95 -88.38 54.73
N MET A 273 11.94 -88.76 55.52
CA MET A 273 10.73 -87.94 55.72
C MET A 273 11.06 -86.59 56.37
N HIS A 274 12.01 -86.55 57.31
CA HIS A 274 12.46 -85.29 57.89
C HIS A 274 13.20 -84.41 56.86
N GLU A 275 14.02 -84.99 56.01
CA GLU A 275 14.74 -84.28 54.96
C GLU A 275 13.79 -83.72 53.90
N GLU A 276 12.78 -84.49 53.46
CA GLU A 276 11.70 -84.03 52.60
C GLU A 276 10.84 -82.95 53.26
N PHE A 277 10.53 -83.09 54.55
CA PHE A 277 9.84 -82.04 55.31
C PHE A 277 10.64 -80.73 55.31
N VAL A 278 11.96 -80.79 55.50
CA VAL A 278 12.85 -79.63 55.46
C VAL A 278 12.90 -79.01 54.05
N LYS A 279 13.00 -79.82 52.98
CA LYS A 279 12.95 -79.33 51.59
C LYS A 279 11.63 -78.65 51.28
N ARG A 280 10.50 -79.24 51.67
CA ARG A 280 9.17 -78.65 51.49
C ARG A 280 9.03 -77.34 52.25
N GLN A 281 9.51 -77.27 53.49
CA GLN A 281 9.50 -76.04 54.27
C GLN A 281 10.41 -74.96 53.68
N ASN A 282 11.56 -75.34 53.10
CA ASN A 282 12.42 -74.43 52.34
C ASN A 282 11.69 -73.87 51.11
N ALA A 283 11.10 -74.73 50.29
CA ALA A 283 10.34 -74.33 49.11
C ALA A 283 9.13 -73.44 49.47
N GLU A 284 8.45 -73.72 50.59
CA GLU A 284 7.35 -72.90 51.09
C GLU A 284 7.83 -71.50 51.53
N ARG A 285 8.99 -71.40 52.19
CA ARG A 285 9.61 -70.11 52.52
C ARG A 285 10.02 -69.33 51.27
N GLU A 286 10.56 -70.00 50.25
CA GLU A 286 10.90 -69.36 48.98
C GLU A 286 9.66 -68.85 48.25
N LEU A 287 8.57 -69.63 48.23
CA LEU A 287 7.29 -69.22 47.65
C LEU A 287 6.69 -68.02 48.39
N GLN A 288 6.76 -68.01 49.73
CA GLN A 288 6.31 -66.87 50.54
C GLN A 288 7.15 -65.61 50.26
N SER A 289 8.48 -65.76 50.15
CA SER A 289 9.38 -64.66 49.75
C SER A 289 9.06 -64.12 48.37
N ALA A 290 8.82 -65.00 47.39
CA ALA A 290 8.43 -64.62 46.03
C ALA A 290 7.07 -63.90 46.01
N SER A 291 6.07 -64.41 46.74
CA SER A 291 4.75 -63.78 46.87
C SER A 291 4.85 -62.37 47.46
N GLN A 292 5.71 -62.18 48.46
CA GLN A 292 5.93 -60.86 49.06
C GLN A 292 6.59 -59.89 48.08
N LYS A 293 7.59 -60.33 47.30
CA LYS A 293 8.20 -59.52 46.23
C LYS A 293 7.18 -59.11 45.16
N ILE A 294 6.27 -60.01 44.77
CA ILE A 294 5.20 -59.70 43.80
C ILE A 294 4.27 -58.63 44.37
N LYS A 295 3.88 -58.72 45.64
CA LYS A 295 3.04 -57.70 46.30
C LYS A 295 3.75 -56.34 46.39
N GLU A 296 5.04 -56.33 46.68
CA GLU A 296 5.85 -55.10 46.70
C GLU A 296 5.95 -54.47 45.32
N LEU A 297 6.16 -55.27 44.27
CA LEU A 297 6.16 -54.82 42.87
C LEU A 297 4.79 -54.26 42.45
N ASP A 298 3.69 -54.91 42.81
CA ASP A 298 2.33 -54.46 42.49
C ASP A 298 1.99 -53.14 43.21
N ASN A 299 2.37 -53.03 44.49
CA ASN A 299 2.26 -51.77 45.24
C ASN A 299 3.13 -50.66 44.64
N SER A 300 4.32 -50.98 44.15
CA SER A 300 5.18 -50.02 43.46
C SER A 300 4.54 -49.56 42.14
N HIS A 301 4.05 -50.50 41.34
CA HIS A 301 3.41 -50.22 40.05
C HIS A 301 2.13 -49.37 40.19
N THR A 302 1.29 -49.68 41.18
CA THR A 302 0.09 -48.88 41.47
C THR A 302 0.43 -47.47 41.92
N ASN A 303 1.52 -47.27 42.68
CA ASN A 303 2.00 -45.95 43.05
C ASN A 303 2.54 -45.16 41.85
N GLU A 304 3.22 -45.83 40.91
CA GLU A 304 3.63 -45.20 39.65
C GLU A 304 2.41 -44.79 38.81
N LEU A 305 1.40 -45.65 38.67
CA LEU A 305 0.16 -45.32 37.97
C LEU A 305 -0.55 -44.10 38.56
N LYS A 306 -0.55 -43.95 39.90
CA LYS A 306 -1.07 -42.75 40.57
C LYS A 306 -0.27 -41.50 40.21
N LYS A 307 1.06 -41.58 40.16
CA LYS A 307 1.93 -40.46 39.73
C LYS A 307 1.70 -40.08 38.27
N TRP A 308 1.51 -41.08 37.40
CA TRP A 308 1.19 -40.85 35.99
C TRP A 308 -0.15 -40.14 35.83
N ARG A 309 -1.18 -40.56 36.57
CA ARG A 309 -2.50 -39.92 36.56
C ARG A 309 -2.44 -38.45 36.98
N THR A 310 -1.73 -38.13 38.07
CA THR A 310 -1.61 -36.73 38.52
C THR A 310 -0.83 -35.86 37.53
N LEU A 311 0.19 -36.43 36.88
CA LEU A 311 0.94 -35.75 35.82
C LEU A 311 0.08 -35.50 34.59
N GLU A 312 -0.74 -36.47 34.19
CA GLU A 312 -1.65 -36.36 33.05
C GLU A 312 -2.73 -35.31 33.30
N GLU A 313 -3.32 -35.28 34.50
CA GLU A 313 -4.26 -34.23 34.93
C GLU A 313 -3.60 -32.84 34.93
N SER A 314 -2.37 -32.74 35.42
CA SER A 314 -1.57 -31.51 35.35
C SER A 314 -1.38 -31.05 33.91
N HIS A 315 -1.00 -31.96 33.02
CA HIS A 315 -0.75 -31.65 31.61
C HIS A 315 -2.06 -31.31 30.87
N ALA A 316 -3.19 -31.93 31.24
CA ALA A 316 -4.52 -31.59 30.72
C ALA A 316 -4.93 -30.16 31.14
N ARG A 317 -4.72 -29.78 32.41
CA ARG A 317 -4.94 -28.41 32.89
C ARG A 317 -4.10 -27.39 32.11
N GLN A 318 -2.82 -27.68 31.90
CA GLN A 318 -1.94 -26.82 31.11
C GLN A 318 -2.39 -26.70 29.65
N ARG A 319 -2.85 -27.79 29.02
CA ARG A 319 -3.39 -27.75 27.65
C ARG A 319 -4.63 -26.85 27.55
N GLN A 320 -5.58 -26.98 28.49
CA GLN A 320 -6.77 -26.12 28.53
C GLN A 320 -6.41 -24.65 28.69
N GLU A 321 -5.42 -24.34 29.52
CA GLU A 321 -4.96 -22.96 29.71
C GLU A 321 -4.29 -22.38 28.46
N ILE A 322 -3.47 -23.17 27.76
CA ILE A 322 -2.87 -22.78 26.48
C ILE A 322 -3.97 -22.53 25.44
N GLU A 323 -4.97 -23.40 25.37
CA GLU A 323 -6.09 -23.24 24.43
C GLU A 323 -6.90 -21.98 24.72
N ARG A 324 -7.17 -21.70 26.01
CA ARG A 324 -7.82 -20.48 26.46
C ARG A 324 -7.03 -19.23 26.05
N MET A 325 -5.72 -19.21 26.30
CA MET A 325 -4.86 -18.11 25.88
C MET A 325 -4.78 -17.96 24.35
N THR A 326 -4.82 -19.08 23.61
CA THR A 326 -4.82 -19.07 22.14
C THR A 326 -6.09 -18.42 21.60
N ARG A 327 -7.27 -18.77 22.14
CA ARG A 327 -8.53 -18.12 21.74
C ARG A 327 -8.54 -16.62 22.02
N GLN A 328 -8.06 -16.20 23.20
CA GLN A 328 -7.93 -14.77 23.52
C GLN A 328 -6.98 -14.05 22.54
N LEU A 329 -5.90 -14.72 22.14
CA LEU A 329 -4.97 -14.17 21.17
C LEU A 329 -5.66 -14.01 19.79
N ASP A 330 -6.40 -15.01 19.32
CA ASP A 330 -7.14 -14.96 18.06
C ASP A 330 -8.22 -13.87 18.05
N GLU A 331 -8.97 -13.74 19.15
CA GLU A 331 -9.95 -12.65 19.34
C GLU A 331 -9.28 -11.27 19.29
N SER A 332 -8.13 -11.12 19.97
CA SER A 332 -7.37 -9.87 19.94
C SER A 332 -6.84 -9.53 18.54
N TYR A 333 -6.42 -10.53 17.77
CA TYR A 333 -5.98 -10.35 16.39
C TYR A 333 -7.12 -9.96 15.45
N ALA A 334 -8.30 -10.58 15.61
CA ALA A 334 -9.49 -10.22 14.84
C ALA A 334 -9.95 -8.78 15.13
N ALA A 335 -9.93 -8.36 16.41
CA ALA A 335 -10.22 -7.00 16.80
C ALA A 335 -9.21 -5.99 16.20
N LEU A 336 -7.91 -6.30 16.24
CA LEU A 336 -6.87 -5.47 15.62
C LEU A 336 -7.05 -5.34 14.11
N TYR A 337 -7.47 -6.42 13.43
CA TYR A 337 -7.73 -6.39 11.99
C TYR A 337 -8.86 -5.41 11.64
N ASN A 338 -9.98 -5.48 12.36
CA ASN A 338 -11.11 -4.57 12.14
C ASN A 338 -10.73 -3.11 12.41
N VAL A 339 -10.03 -2.84 13.52
CA VAL A 339 -9.53 -1.48 13.84
C VAL A 339 -8.59 -0.98 12.75
N ASN A 340 -7.72 -1.83 12.20
CA ASN A 340 -6.81 -1.43 11.12
C ASN A 340 -7.56 -1.12 9.81
N GLU A 341 -8.64 -1.84 9.51
CA GLU A 341 -9.52 -1.53 8.38
C GLU A 341 -10.22 -0.17 8.55
N GLN A 342 -10.76 0.10 9.74
CA GLN A 342 -11.34 1.40 10.05
C GLN A 342 -10.32 2.53 9.97
N LYS A 343 -9.10 2.29 10.48
CA LYS A 343 -7.99 3.23 10.39
C LYS A 343 -7.68 3.58 8.93
N LEU A 344 -7.61 2.59 8.04
CA LEU A 344 -7.33 2.83 6.62
C LEU A 344 -8.41 3.69 5.96
N LYS A 345 -9.69 3.45 6.28
CA LYS A 345 -10.81 4.28 5.80
C LYS A 345 -10.70 5.72 6.28
N LEU A 346 -10.29 5.93 7.54
CA LEU A 346 -10.07 7.27 8.07
C LEU A 346 -8.87 7.97 7.42
N GLU A 347 -7.76 7.26 7.20
CA GLU A 347 -6.59 7.82 6.51
C GLU A 347 -6.92 8.26 5.06
N GLN A 348 -7.76 7.50 4.36
CA GLN A 348 -8.27 7.90 3.04
C GLN A 348 -9.09 9.18 3.10
N ARG A 349 -10.04 9.27 4.03
CA ARG A 349 -10.87 10.49 4.20
C ARG A 349 -10.06 11.70 4.61
N ILE A 350 -9.04 11.53 5.45
CA ILE A 350 -8.12 12.63 5.81
C ILE A 350 -7.39 13.12 4.55
N SER A 351 -6.90 12.20 3.71
CA SER A 351 -6.21 12.56 2.47
C SER A 351 -7.12 13.32 1.49
N GLU A 352 -8.40 12.91 1.40
CA GLU A 352 -9.41 13.62 0.58
C GLU A 352 -9.67 15.03 1.12
N ILE A 353 -9.81 15.18 2.44
CA ILE A 353 -10.02 16.49 3.08
C ILE A 353 -8.79 17.39 2.89
N GLU A 354 -7.58 16.86 3.00
CA GLU A 354 -6.34 17.60 2.78
C GLU A 354 -6.24 18.12 1.34
N LEU A 355 -6.63 17.30 0.36
CA LEU A 355 -6.67 17.72 -1.05
C LEU A 355 -7.69 18.84 -1.27
N TYR A 356 -8.88 18.71 -0.68
CA TYR A 356 -9.93 19.73 -0.78
C TYR A 356 -9.52 21.04 -0.08
N ALA A 357 -8.86 20.96 1.08
CA ALA A 357 -8.34 22.14 1.77
C ALA A 357 -7.32 22.88 0.90
N LYS A 358 -6.41 22.14 0.24
CA LYS A 358 -5.41 22.73 -0.65
C LYS A 358 -6.03 23.44 -1.86
N ASP A 359 -7.01 22.83 -2.52
CA ASP A 359 -7.73 23.47 -3.63
C ASP A 359 -8.39 24.78 -3.19
N ASN A 360 -9.00 24.79 -2.00
CA ASN A 360 -9.58 26.01 -1.44
C ASN A 360 -8.54 27.08 -1.12
N GLU A 361 -7.37 26.70 -0.60
CA GLU A 361 -6.26 27.64 -0.36
C GLU A 361 -5.78 28.28 -1.67
N ASP A 362 -5.60 27.48 -2.72
CA ASP A 362 -5.19 27.96 -4.05
C ASP A 362 -6.25 28.90 -4.65
N ARG A 363 -7.54 28.56 -4.52
CA ARG A 363 -8.66 29.43 -4.94
C ARG A 363 -8.69 30.73 -4.14
N LEU A 364 -8.42 30.67 -2.84
CA LEU A 364 -8.40 31.85 -1.98
C LEU A 364 -7.23 32.78 -2.35
N ALA A 365 -6.07 32.21 -2.69
CA ALA A 365 -4.93 32.97 -3.22
C ALA A 365 -5.26 33.65 -4.56
N ALA A 366 -5.93 32.95 -5.47
CA ALA A 366 -6.36 33.53 -6.76
C ALA A 366 -7.38 34.68 -6.56
N ASN A 367 -8.36 34.49 -5.69
CA ASN A 367 -9.34 35.52 -5.36
C ASN A 367 -8.70 36.74 -4.69
N LYS A 368 -7.73 36.51 -3.80
CA LYS A 368 -6.97 37.59 -3.16
C LYS A 368 -6.23 38.44 -4.21
N TYR A 369 -5.56 37.79 -5.16
CA TYR A 369 -4.87 38.48 -6.25
C TYR A 369 -5.84 39.31 -7.11
N GLN A 370 -7.01 38.76 -7.45
CA GLN A 370 -8.04 39.49 -8.18
C GLN A 370 -8.52 40.73 -7.41
N LEU A 371 -8.69 40.62 -6.09
CA LEU A 371 -9.11 41.72 -5.25
C LEU A 371 -8.05 42.85 -5.22
N GLU A 372 -6.77 42.49 -5.12
CA GLU A 372 -5.65 43.45 -5.14
C GLU A 372 -5.58 44.19 -6.48
N MET A 373 -5.79 43.49 -7.60
CA MET A 373 -5.87 44.11 -8.94
C MET A 373 -7.03 45.08 -9.04
N LEU A 374 -8.23 44.68 -8.60
CA LEU A 374 -9.42 45.53 -8.63
C LEU A 374 -9.26 46.77 -7.74
N GLN A 375 -8.58 46.62 -6.60
CA GLN A 375 -8.29 47.72 -5.70
C GLN A 375 -7.32 48.73 -6.34
N ALA A 376 -6.28 48.26 -7.03
CA ALA A 376 -5.36 49.12 -7.78
C ALA A 376 -6.08 49.89 -8.90
N ASP A 377 -6.97 49.21 -9.64
CA ASP A 377 -7.79 49.86 -10.68
C ASP A 377 -8.72 50.92 -10.08
N TYR A 378 -9.33 50.63 -8.93
CA TYR A 378 -10.17 51.60 -8.22
C TYR A 378 -9.38 52.85 -7.79
N GLU A 379 -8.18 52.67 -7.23
CA GLU A 379 -7.30 53.78 -6.84
C GLU A 379 -6.87 54.61 -8.05
N LYS A 380 -6.58 53.96 -9.19
CA LYS A 380 -6.29 54.64 -10.46
C LYS A 380 -7.48 55.48 -10.93
N MET A 381 -8.68 54.92 -10.94
CA MET A 381 -9.91 55.63 -11.32
C MET A 381 -10.19 56.82 -10.38
N GLN A 382 -9.90 56.66 -9.08
CA GLN A 382 -10.00 57.77 -8.12
C GLN A 382 -9.00 58.88 -8.44
N HIS A 383 -7.76 58.55 -8.76
CA HIS A 383 -6.75 59.53 -9.16
C HIS A 383 -7.13 60.29 -10.44
N GLU A 384 -7.67 59.59 -11.44
CA GLU A 384 -8.17 60.20 -12.68
C GLU A 384 -9.35 61.15 -12.41
N ARG A 385 -10.32 60.73 -11.59
CA ARG A 385 -11.43 61.58 -11.15
C ARG A 385 -10.93 62.85 -10.46
N ASP A 386 -10.00 62.72 -9.51
CA ASP A 386 -9.50 63.85 -8.75
C ASP A 386 -8.67 64.81 -9.62
N ALA A 387 -7.95 64.27 -10.63
CA ALA A 387 -7.28 65.08 -11.64
C ALA A 387 -8.28 65.87 -12.50
N ALA A 388 -9.34 65.22 -12.99
CA ALA A 388 -10.39 65.89 -13.76
C ALA A 388 -11.14 66.95 -12.94
N ILE A 389 -11.36 66.71 -11.64
CA ILE A 389 -11.93 67.71 -10.74
C ILE A 389 -11.01 68.92 -10.63
N ARG A 390 -9.70 68.71 -10.41
CA ARG A 390 -8.71 69.82 -10.33
C ARG A 390 -8.67 70.64 -11.61
N GLU A 391 -8.57 69.99 -12.76
CA GLU A 391 -8.57 70.67 -14.07
C GLU A 391 -9.87 71.46 -14.28
N GLY A 392 -11.03 70.87 -13.94
CA GLY A 392 -12.31 71.55 -14.00
C GLY A 392 -12.43 72.75 -13.05
N THR A 393 -11.81 72.69 -11.86
CA THR A 393 -11.76 73.84 -10.94
C THR A 393 -10.83 74.93 -11.45
N GLU A 394 -9.66 74.61 -11.99
CA GLU A 394 -8.72 75.57 -12.58
C GLU A 394 -9.36 76.31 -13.76
N LEU A 395 -10.01 75.59 -14.67
CA LEU A 395 -10.74 76.18 -15.80
C LEU A 395 -11.86 77.12 -15.32
N ARG A 396 -12.53 76.79 -14.21
CA ARG A 396 -13.57 77.65 -13.62
C ARG A 396 -12.98 78.92 -13.01
N GLU A 397 -11.85 78.83 -12.32
CA GLU A 397 -11.14 79.99 -11.76
C GLU A 397 -10.60 80.91 -12.87
N MET A 398 -10.04 80.35 -13.95
CA MET A 398 -9.63 81.12 -15.13
C MET A 398 -10.81 81.85 -15.78
N ASN A 399 -11.99 81.22 -15.82
CA ASN A 399 -13.20 81.85 -16.34
C ASN A 399 -13.75 82.93 -15.38
N GLN A 400 -13.47 82.82 -14.07
CA GLN A 400 -13.84 83.80 -13.05
C GLN A 400 -12.91 85.03 -13.02
N HIS A 401 -11.68 84.91 -13.53
CA HIS A 401 -10.70 86.00 -13.63
C HIS A 401 -10.60 86.69 -15.01
N GLY A 402 -11.45 86.31 -15.98
CA GLY A 402 -11.93 87.20 -17.04
C GLY A 402 -11.26 87.10 -18.42
N VAL A 403 -11.98 86.50 -19.37
CA VAL A 403 -12.23 87.05 -20.71
C VAL A 403 -13.70 86.77 -21.06
N TRP A 404 -14.47 87.84 -21.24
CA TRP A 404 -15.83 87.79 -21.79
C TRP A 404 -15.78 87.27 -23.23
N ALA A 405 -16.41 86.13 -23.51
CA ALA A 405 -16.74 85.70 -24.87
C ALA A 405 -18.28 85.65 -25.03
N PRO A 406 -18.86 86.32 -26.05
CA PRO A 406 -20.31 86.39 -26.21
C PRO A 406 -20.89 85.13 -26.84
N SER A 407 -22.05 84.73 -26.31
CA SER A 407 -23.05 83.84 -26.91
C SER A 407 -22.57 82.43 -27.28
N GLU A 408 -23.10 81.44 -26.56
CA GLU A 408 -23.16 80.03 -26.97
C GLU A 408 -23.89 79.92 -28.32
N ALA A 409 -23.18 80.15 -29.43
CA ALA A 409 -23.51 79.56 -30.70
C ALA A 409 -23.19 78.07 -30.55
N LEU A 410 -24.24 77.27 -30.48
CA LEU A 410 -24.19 75.81 -30.55
C LEU A 410 -23.19 75.41 -31.64
N ASN A 411 -22.04 74.83 -31.24
CA ASN A 411 -21.06 74.25 -32.16
C ASN A 411 -21.64 72.95 -32.74
N THR A 412 -22.69 73.07 -33.54
CA THR A 412 -23.30 71.95 -34.26
C THR A 412 -22.52 71.76 -35.55
N LYS A 413 -21.53 70.86 -35.54
CA LYS A 413 -20.92 70.37 -36.78
C LYS A 413 -21.95 69.47 -37.47
N PHE A 414 -22.48 69.89 -38.60
CA PHE A 414 -23.34 69.06 -39.44
C PHE A 414 -22.49 68.15 -40.32
N SER A 415 -22.89 66.89 -40.45
CA SER A 415 -22.30 65.96 -41.41
C SER A 415 -22.69 66.34 -42.84
N LEU A 416 -21.89 65.90 -43.82
CA LEU A 416 -22.19 66.13 -45.24
C LEU A 416 -23.55 65.56 -45.65
N ILE A 417 -23.94 64.43 -45.06
CA ILE A 417 -25.22 63.76 -45.33
C ILE A 417 -26.38 64.62 -44.85
N GLU A 418 -26.31 65.16 -43.62
CA GLU A 418 -27.33 66.07 -43.08
C GLU A 418 -27.46 67.35 -43.91
N LEU A 419 -26.34 67.89 -44.41
CA LEU A 419 -26.34 69.06 -45.29
C LEU A 419 -26.95 68.75 -46.66
N GLN A 420 -26.69 67.56 -47.21
CA GLN A 420 -27.29 67.11 -48.46
C GLN A 420 -28.81 66.92 -48.31
N GLU A 421 -29.29 66.28 -47.26
CA GLU A 421 -30.73 66.12 -47.00
C GLU A 421 -31.41 67.48 -46.80
N ALA A 422 -30.82 68.34 -45.97
CA ALA A 422 -31.33 69.67 -45.69
C ALA A 422 -31.50 70.51 -46.96
N THR A 423 -30.56 70.39 -47.91
CA THR A 423 -30.52 71.20 -49.14
C THR A 423 -31.03 70.47 -50.38
N LYS A 424 -31.60 69.26 -50.22
CA LYS A 424 -31.98 68.38 -51.35
C LYS A 424 -30.84 68.18 -52.35
N SER A 425 -29.68 67.81 -51.83
CA SER A 425 -28.42 67.67 -52.57
C SER A 425 -27.99 68.96 -53.28
N PHE A 426 -28.05 70.08 -52.56
CA PHE A 426 -27.68 71.40 -53.07
C PHE A 426 -28.48 71.80 -54.32
N ASP A 427 -29.81 71.65 -54.25
CA ASP A 427 -30.72 72.02 -55.34
C ASP A 427 -30.52 73.50 -55.72
N PRO A 428 -30.24 73.83 -57.00
CA PRO A 428 -30.06 75.21 -57.46
C PRO A 428 -31.24 76.13 -57.14
N LEU A 429 -32.47 75.60 -57.00
CA LEU A 429 -33.65 76.36 -56.62
C LEU A 429 -33.63 76.84 -55.17
N LEU A 430 -32.79 76.24 -54.33
CA LEU A 430 -32.57 76.62 -52.94
C LEU A 430 -31.34 77.51 -52.78
N LYS A 431 -30.59 77.82 -53.84
CA LYS A 431 -29.42 78.71 -53.79
C LYS A 431 -29.86 80.17 -53.56
N ILE A 432 -29.39 80.75 -52.46
CA ILE A 432 -29.66 82.13 -52.08
C ILE A 432 -28.70 83.08 -52.81
N GLY A 433 -27.46 82.64 -53.06
CA GLY A 433 -26.44 83.42 -53.76
C GLY A 433 -25.08 82.73 -53.77
N GLU A 434 -24.10 83.33 -54.43
CA GLU A 434 -22.70 82.87 -54.46
C GLU A 434 -21.77 84.05 -54.22
N GLY A 435 -20.87 83.91 -53.23
CA GLY A 435 -19.88 84.92 -52.89
C GLY A 435 -18.47 84.33 -52.89
N GLY A 436 -17.46 85.13 -52.49
CA GLY A 436 -16.05 84.72 -52.46
C GLY A 436 -15.70 83.54 -51.54
N PHE A 437 -16.68 83.04 -50.79
CA PHE A 437 -16.57 81.89 -49.88
C PHE A 437 -17.47 80.71 -50.28
N GLY A 438 -18.03 80.74 -51.50
CA GLY A 438 -18.83 79.65 -52.07
C GLY A 438 -20.32 79.96 -52.22
N SER A 439 -21.07 78.92 -52.60
CA SER A 439 -22.52 78.99 -52.83
C SER A 439 -23.32 78.82 -51.53
N VAL A 440 -24.21 79.75 -51.23
CA VAL A 440 -25.10 79.72 -50.07
C VAL A 440 -26.44 79.11 -50.46
N HIS A 441 -26.86 78.06 -49.76
CA HIS A 441 -28.12 77.35 -50.00
C HIS A 441 -29.06 77.46 -48.79
N LYS A 442 -30.37 77.52 -49.05
CA LYS A 442 -31.43 77.48 -48.06
C LYS A 442 -31.77 76.02 -47.77
N GLY A 443 -31.34 75.53 -46.61
CA GLY A 443 -31.70 74.19 -46.14
C GLY A 443 -32.99 74.18 -45.31
N LYS A 444 -33.73 73.08 -45.35
CA LYS A 444 -34.65 72.70 -44.25
C LYS A 444 -33.84 72.08 -43.14
N GLN A 445 -34.23 72.31 -41.88
CA GLN A 445 -33.52 71.71 -40.75
C GLN A 445 -33.52 70.18 -40.90
N PRO A 446 -32.38 69.49 -40.71
CA PRO A 446 -32.34 68.02 -40.73
C PRO A 446 -33.42 67.50 -39.78
N GLN A 447 -34.22 66.53 -40.23
CA GLN A 447 -35.22 65.92 -39.35
C GLN A 447 -34.47 65.32 -38.17
N ARG A 448 -34.75 65.81 -36.95
CA ARG A 448 -34.06 65.29 -35.79
C ARG A 448 -34.54 63.86 -35.63
N ILE A 449 -33.64 62.93 -35.35
CA ILE A 449 -33.99 61.52 -35.09
C ILE A 449 -35.12 61.43 -34.06
N ALA A 450 -35.15 62.35 -33.08
CA ALA A 450 -36.25 62.50 -32.15
C ALA A 450 -37.61 62.72 -32.83
N ASP A 451 -37.72 63.62 -33.81
CA ASP A 451 -38.97 63.94 -34.50
C ASP A 451 -39.46 62.74 -35.35
N VAL A 452 -38.53 61.99 -35.97
CA VAL A 452 -38.84 60.78 -36.75
C VAL A 452 -39.35 59.66 -35.84
N VAL A 453 -38.71 59.48 -34.69
CA VAL A 453 -39.12 58.48 -33.69
C VAL A 453 -40.46 58.86 -33.07
N GLU A 454 -40.70 60.14 -32.77
CA GLU A 454 -41.96 60.64 -32.23
C GLU A 454 -43.12 60.39 -33.20
N ASP A 455 -42.97 60.74 -34.48
CA ASP A 455 -43.98 60.51 -35.52
C ASP A 455 -44.25 59.00 -35.75
N ALA A 456 -43.20 58.17 -35.70
CA ALA A 456 -43.34 56.72 -35.85
C ALA A 456 -44.07 56.07 -34.66
N ILE A 457 -43.86 56.57 -33.44
CA ILE A 457 -44.58 56.14 -32.24
C ILE A 457 -46.04 56.57 -32.31
N GLU A 458 -46.33 57.84 -32.67
CA GLU A 458 -47.70 58.36 -32.77
C GLU A 458 -48.53 57.62 -33.83
N LYS A 459 -47.90 57.24 -34.95
CA LYS A 459 -48.55 56.45 -36.02
C LYS A 459 -48.57 54.94 -35.75
N GLY A 460 -48.02 54.48 -34.62
CA GLY A 460 -47.95 53.06 -34.27
C GLY A 460 -47.06 52.23 -35.20
N ASN A 461 -46.12 52.86 -35.90
CA ASN A 461 -45.26 52.25 -36.93
C ASN A 461 -43.77 52.21 -36.52
N LEU A 462 -43.49 52.11 -35.22
CA LEU A 462 -42.12 52.09 -34.71
C LEU A 462 -41.27 50.96 -35.32
N HIS A 463 -41.85 49.81 -35.64
CA HIS A 463 -41.15 48.68 -36.26
C HIS A 463 -40.50 49.03 -37.61
N SER A 464 -40.99 50.06 -38.31
CA SER A 464 -40.43 50.47 -39.62
C SER A 464 -39.12 51.25 -39.52
N ILE A 465 -38.79 51.79 -38.33
CA ILE A 465 -37.60 52.62 -38.11
C ILE A 465 -36.55 51.97 -37.20
N ILE A 466 -36.88 50.83 -36.59
CA ILE A 466 -35.95 50.07 -35.75
C ILE A 466 -34.92 49.36 -36.65
N ASP A 467 -33.65 49.39 -36.22
CA ASP A 467 -32.55 48.72 -36.93
C ASP A 467 -32.70 47.20 -36.89
N THR A 468 -33.07 46.61 -38.03
CA THR A 468 -33.26 45.17 -38.19
C THR A 468 -31.95 44.38 -38.20
N THR A 469 -30.80 45.04 -38.35
CA THR A 469 -29.48 44.39 -38.33
C THR A 469 -29.02 44.03 -36.91
N ALA A 470 -29.60 44.66 -35.89
CA ALA A 470 -29.31 44.38 -34.48
C ALA A 470 -30.09 43.17 -33.91
N GLY A 471 -30.75 42.38 -34.76
CA GLY A 471 -31.48 41.16 -34.38
C GLY A 471 -32.98 41.39 -34.15
N SER A 472 -33.64 40.42 -33.48
CA SER A 472 -35.07 40.48 -33.21
C SER A 472 -35.36 41.38 -32.00
N TRP A 473 -35.86 42.59 -32.25
CA TRP A 473 -36.22 43.52 -31.18
C TRP A 473 -37.53 43.11 -30.49
N PRO A 474 -37.53 42.92 -29.16
CA PRO A 474 -38.76 42.77 -28.39
C PRO A 474 -39.54 44.09 -28.46
N PHE A 475 -40.66 44.09 -29.21
CA PHE A 475 -41.35 45.33 -29.59
C PHE A 475 -41.79 46.19 -28.39
N VAL A 476 -42.28 45.57 -27.32
CA VAL A 476 -42.75 46.29 -26.13
C VAL A 476 -41.60 47.05 -25.44
N GLN A 477 -40.44 46.40 -25.34
CA GLN A 477 -39.22 46.93 -24.73
C GLN A 477 -38.58 48.00 -25.61
N ALA A 478 -38.55 47.77 -26.92
CA ALA A 478 -38.09 48.75 -27.91
C ALA A 478 -38.96 50.02 -27.87
N ASN A 479 -40.28 49.87 -27.74
CA ASN A 479 -41.20 51.00 -27.61
C ASN A 479 -41.00 51.77 -26.29
N GLN A 480 -40.78 51.07 -25.18
CA GLN A 480 -40.48 51.70 -23.88
C GLN A 480 -39.15 52.48 -23.92
N LEU A 481 -38.11 51.92 -24.53
CA LEU A 481 -36.82 52.59 -24.71
C LEU A 481 -36.94 53.81 -25.62
N ALA A 482 -37.71 53.72 -26.70
CA ALA A 482 -37.92 54.84 -27.62
C ALA A 482 -38.62 56.04 -26.92
N HIS A 483 -39.65 55.81 -26.12
CA HIS A 483 -40.30 56.84 -25.32
C HIS A 483 -39.35 57.50 -24.29
N ILE A 484 -38.47 56.72 -23.66
CA ILE A 484 -37.46 57.27 -22.75
C ILE A 484 -36.42 58.09 -23.52
N GLY A 485 -35.96 57.58 -24.66
CA GLY A 485 -35.04 58.27 -25.55
C GLY A 485 -35.55 59.65 -25.98
N LEU A 486 -36.85 59.77 -26.30
CA LEU A 486 -37.49 61.05 -26.61
C LEU A 486 -37.45 62.02 -25.42
N ARG A 487 -37.87 61.56 -24.23
CA ARG A 487 -37.83 62.39 -23.01
C ARG A 487 -36.40 62.81 -22.63
N CYS A 488 -35.40 61.95 -22.86
CA CYS A 488 -33.99 62.27 -22.65
C CYS A 488 -33.48 63.31 -23.67
N SER A 489 -34.04 63.32 -24.88
CA SER A 489 -33.65 64.21 -25.99
C SER A 489 -34.24 65.61 -25.90
N GLU A 490 -35.08 65.88 -24.88
CA GLU A 490 -35.68 67.19 -24.62
C GLU A 490 -34.65 68.30 -24.45
N LEU A 491 -34.90 69.47 -25.03
CA LEU A 491 -33.95 70.60 -24.98
C LEU A 491 -33.87 71.21 -23.58
N ARG A 492 -34.97 71.15 -22.82
CA ARG A 492 -35.06 71.73 -21.47
C ARG A 492 -34.61 70.70 -20.44
N ARG A 493 -33.54 71.01 -19.69
CA ARG A 493 -33.04 70.13 -18.61
C ARG A 493 -34.11 69.72 -17.59
N LYS A 494 -35.07 70.60 -17.30
CA LYS A 494 -36.18 70.33 -16.36
C LYS A 494 -37.23 69.35 -16.89
N CYS A 495 -37.26 69.11 -18.20
CA CYS A 495 -38.20 68.20 -18.86
C CYS A 495 -37.61 66.79 -19.08
N ARG A 496 -36.30 66.64 -18.85
CA ARG A 496 -35.61 65.35 -18.93
C ARG A 496 -35.93 64.49 -17.71
N PRO A 497 -36.05 63.17 -17.86
CA PRO A 497 -36.27 62.25 -16.76
C PRO A 497 -35.07 62.21 -15.81
N ASP A 498 -35.31 61.95 -14.52
CA ASP A 498 -34.22 61.67 -13.59
C ASP A 498 -33.58 60.32 -13.91
N LEU A 499 -32.25 60.28 -13.96
CA LEU A 499 -31.49 59.08 -14.36
C LEU A 499 -31.68 57.92 -13.39
N THR A 500 -31.72 58.20 -12.09
CA THR A 500 -31.80 57.18 -11.03
C THR A 500 -33.23 56.79 -10.70
N VAL A 501 -34.19 57.69 -10.88
CA VAL A 501 -35.59 57.47 -10.49
C VAL A 501 -36.49 57.13 -11.67
N ASP A 502 -36.33 57.76 -12.83
CA ASP A 502 -37.25 57.60 -13.97
C ASP A 502 -36.68 56.69 -15.06
N VAL A 503 -35.40 56.87 -15.43
CA VAL A 503 -34.74 56.06 -16.46
C VAL A 503 -34.42 54.67 -15.93
N TRP A 504 -33.83 54.58 -14.74
CA TRP A 504 -33.43 53.31 -14.13
C TRP A 504 -34.59 52.34 -13.92
N LYS A 505 -35.79 52.83 -13.57
CA LYS A 505 -37.00 52.00 -13.39
C LYS A 505 -37.38 51.18 -14.62
N VAL A 506 -37.03 51.65 -15.82
CA VAL A 506 -37.33 50.94 -17.07
C VAL A 506 -36.11 50.19 -17.59
N VAL A 507 -34.91 50.74 -17.44
CA VAL A 507 -33.68 50.08 -17.92
C VAL A 507 -33.30 48.87 -17.04
N GLU A 508 -33.47 48.94 -15.71
CA GLU A 508 -33.08 47.86 -14.81
C GLU A 508 -33.84 46.54 -15.06
N PRO A 509 -35.19 46.52 -15.19
CA PRO A 509 -35.91 45.30 -15.53
C PRO A 509 -35.49 44.72 -16.89
N LEU A 510 -35.19 45.58 -17.86
CA LEU A 510 -34.74 45.18 -19.19
C LEU A 510 -33.35 44.55 -19.15
N MET A 511 -32.42 45.13 -18.38
CA MET A 511 -31.09 44.58 -18.16
C MET A 511 -31.14 43.25 -17.40
N LYS A 512 -32.02 43.13 -16.41
CA LYS A 512 -32.24 41.87 -15.67
C LYS A 512 -32.82 40.79 -16.58
N ALA A 513 -33.79 41.12 -17.44
CA ALA A 513 -34.35 40.17 -18.41
C ALA A 513 -33.31 39.72 -19.45
N ALA A 514 -32.45 40.63 -19.92
CA ALA A 514 -31.34 40.30 -20.81
C ALA A 514 -30.25 39.45 -20.12
N SER A 515 -29.97 39.72 -18.84
CA SER A 515 -28.99 38.94 -18.05
C SER A 515 -29.47 37.52 -17.72
N MET A 516 -30.79 37.26 -17.76
CA MET A 516 -31.36 35.92 -17.54
C MET A 516 -31.35 35.05 -18.82
N THR A 517 -31.03 35.63 -19.97
CA THR A 517 -30.97 34.91 -21.27
C THR A 517 -29.57 34.55 -21.72
N GLU A 518 -28.53 34.97 -21.00
CA GLU A 518 -27.17 34.43 -21.13
C GLU A 518 -26.85 33.55 -19.92
N LYS A 519 -26.83 32.23 -20.12
CA LYS A 519 -26.03 31.35 -19.25
C LYS A 519 -24.58 31.83 -19.36
N PRO A 520 -23.90 32.10 -18.24
CA PRO A 520 -23.39 30.97 -17.47
C PRO A 520 -23.66 31.17 -15.99
N LEU A 521 -24.03 30.10 -15.27
CA LEU A 521 -23.61 29.88 -13.89
C LEU A 521 -24.01 28.46 -13.47
N SER A 522 -23.00 27.61 -13.42
CA SER A 522 -22.88 26.60 -12.38
C SER A 522 -23.13 27.27 -11.03
N CYS A 523 -24.18 26.82 -10.34
CA CYS A 523 -24.44 27.20 -8.96
C CYS A 523 -23.29 26.70 -8.07
N THR A 524 -22.53 27.62 -7.48
CA THR A 524 -21.85 27.38 -6.21
C THR A 524 -22.12 28.58 -5.32
N THR A 525 -23.13 28.45 -4.46
CA THR A 525 -23.04 28.53 -2.99
C THR A 525 -24.43 28.81 -2.41
N SER A 526 -25.12 27.75 -2.00
CA SER A 526 -26.06 27.78 -0.88
C SER A 526 -26.21 26.36 -0.35
N THR A 527 -26.00 26.20 0.94
CA THR A 527 -26.30 25.00 1.72
C THR A 527 -27.76 24.57 1.48
N ASP A 528 -27.97 23.47 0.75
CA ASP A 528 -29.21 22.69 0.77
C ASP A 528 -28.95 21.27 0.20
N ASP A 529 -29.33 20.25 0.97
CA ASP A 529 -29.07 18.81 0.74
C ASP A 529 -29.92 18.19 -0.39
N THR A 530 -30.16 18.89 -1.51
CA THR A 530 -31.00 18.37 -2.61
C THR A 530 -30.47 18.64 -4.02
N CYS A 531 -29.20 19.03 -4.18
CA CYS A 531 -28.65 19.30 -5.52
C CYS A 531 -28.18 18.00 -6.21
N ILE A 532 -28.72 17.71 -7.40
CA ILE A 532 -28.30 16.58 -8.24
C ILE A 532 -26.79 16.69 -8.51
N PRO A 533 -25.98 15.69 -8.13
CA PRO A 533 -24.56 15.71 -8.42
C PRO A 533 -24.27 15.86 -9.92
N THR A 534 -23.34 16.75 -10.26
CA THR A 534 -23.06 17.14 -11.66
C THR A 534 -22.62 15.98 -12.55
N TYR A 535 -22.03 14.93 -11.99
CA TYR A 535 -21.65 13.71 -12.70
C TYR A 535 -22.82 12.78 -13.03
N PHE A 536 -24.03 13.07 -12.54
CA PHE A 536 -25.27 12.43 -12.99
C PHE A 536 -25.92 13.16 -14.17
N ILE A 537 -25.42 14.35 -14.54
CA ILE A 537 -26.00 15.20 -15.57
C ILE A 537 -25.36 14.90 -16.94
N CYS A 538 -26.20 14.69 -17.95
CA CYS A 538 -25.81 14.48 -19.33
C CYS A 538 -25.19 15.76 -19.91
N PRO A 539 -23.98 15.72 -20.49
CA PRO A 539 -23.37 16.90 -21.10
C PRO A 539 -24.13 17.49 -22.28
N ILE A 540 -24.86 16.67 -23.04
CA ILE A 540 -25.63 17.09 -24.22
C ILE A 540 -26.98 17.68 -23.81
N LEU A 541 -27.71 16.98 -22.94
CA LEU A 541 -29.08 17.37 -22.55
C LEU A 541 -29.12 18.33 -21.35
N GLN A 542 -28.04 18.40 -20.56
CA GLN A 542 -27.98 19.14 -19.29
C GLN A 542 -29.06 18.71 -18.28
N GLU A 543 -29.52 17.46 -18.39
CA GLU A 543 -30.48 16.80 -17.52
C GLU A 543 -29.88 15.51 -16.93
N MET A 544 -30.44 15.01 -15.84
CA MET A 544 -29.97 13.78 -15.21
C MET A 544 -30.16 12.56 -16.13
N MET A 545 -29.12 11.74 -16.25
CA MET A 545 -29.09 10.58 -17.13
C MET A 545 -29.98 9.44 -16.63
N ASN A 546 -30.82 8.90 -17.49
CA ASN A 546 -31.65 7.72 -17.23
C ASN A 546 -31.00 6.44 -17.80
N ASP A 547 -30.35 6.53 -18.97
CA ASP A 547 -29.64 5.42 -19.60
C ASP A 547 -28.22 5.87 -20.04
N PRO A 548 -27.25 5.94 -19.12
CA PRO A 548 -25.92 6.49 -19.40
C PRO A 548 -25.06 5.56 -20.28
N TYR A 549 -24.45 6.11 -21.35
CA TYR A 549 -23.50 5.43 -22.24
C TYR A 549 -22.16 6.16 -22.32
N ILE A 550 -21.09 5.39 -22.34
CA ILE A 550 -19.72 5.86 -22.53
C ILE A 550 -19.39 5.85 -24.03
N ALA A 551 -18.88 6.98 -24.54
CA ALA A 551 -18.31 7.07 -25.88
C ALA A 551 -16.79 6.81 -25.88
N ALA A 552 -16.16 6.74 -27.06
CA ALA A 552 -14.74 6.40 -27.21
C ALA A 552 -13.79 7.38 -26.50
N ASP A 553 -14.24 8.59 -26.24
CA ASP A 553 -13.53 9.63 -25.49
C ASP A 553 -13.54 9.41 -23.96
N GLY A 554 -14.27 8.38 -23.48
CA GLY A 554 -14.41 8.06 -22.06
C GLY A 554 -15.46 8.91 -21.32
N PHE A 555 -16.13 9.84 -22.00
CA PHE A 555 -17.22 10.62 -21.41
C PHE A 555 -18.54 9.85 -21.45
N THR A 556 -19.39 10.11 -20.46
CA THR A 556 -20.71 9.49 -20.35
C THR A 556 -21.81 10.47 -20.71
N TYR A 557 -22.78 10.00 -21.49
CA TYR A 557 -23.90 10.78 -22.02
C TYR A 557 -25.20 10.01 -21.88
N GLU A 558 -26.34 10.70 -21.97
CA GLU A 558 -27.64 10.05 -22.14
C GLU A 558 -27.67 9.27 -23.46
N GLY A 559 -28.13 8.02 -23.40
CA GLY A 559 -28.04 7.06 -24.50
C GLY A 559 -28.73 7.53 -25.76
N GLU A 560 -29.93 8.11 -25.65
CA GLU A 560 -30.65 8.64 -26.81
C GLU A 560 -29.95 9.87 -27.41
N ALA A 561 -29.37 10.72 -26.58
CA ALA A 561 -28.71 11.94 -27.01
C ALA A 561 -27.41 11.66 -27.77
N ILE A 562 -26.56 10.75 -27.27
CA ILE A 562 -25.30 10.41 -27.95
C ILE A 562 -25.53 9.56 -29.20
N LYS A 563 -26.56 8.70 -29.22
CA LYS A 563 -26.95 7.97 -30.44
C LYS A 563 -27.45 8.94 -31.51
N GLY A 564 -28.36 9.85 -31.15
CA GLY A 564 -28.85 10.88 -32.07
C GLY A 564 -27.75 11.78 -32.62
N TRP A 565 -26.75 12.12 -31.80
CA TRP A 565 -25.57 12.88 -32.22
C TRP A 565 -24.78 12.16 -33.32
N LEU A 566 -24.47 10.87 -33.10
CA LEU A 566 -23.73 10.04 -34.06
C LEU A 566 -24.55 9.73 -35.32
N ASP A 567 -25.86 9.47 -35.18
CA ASP A 567 -26.78 9.19 -36.27
C ASP A 567 -27.02 10.42 -37.16
N SER A 568 -26.84 11.63 -36.61
CA SER A 568 -26.86 12.90 -37.37
C SER A 568 -25.60 13.13 -38.22
N GLY A 569 -24.68 12.15 -38.28
CA GLY A 569 -23.47 12.19 -39.11
C GLY A 569 -22.24 12.79 -38.42
N HIS A 570 -22.32 13.12 -37.13
CA HIS A 570 -21.17 13.61 -36.38
C HIS A 570 -20.26 12.45 -35.96
N SER A 571 -18.94 12.60 -36.15
CA SER A 571 -17.93 11.64 -35.67
C SER A 571 -17.04 12.26 -34.59
N THR A 572 -17.54 13.24 -33.87
CA THR A 572 -16.80 14.02 -32.86
C THR A 572 -17.46 13.92 -31.49
N SER A 573 -16.65 14.12 -30.45
CA SER A 573 -17.05 14.16 -29.04
C SER A 573 -17.92 15.41 -28.78
N PRO A 574 -19.13 15.27 -28.23
CA PRO A 574 -19.95 16.41 -27.83
C PRO A 574 -19.33 17.28 -26.73
N MET A 575 -18.45 16.71 -25.89
CA MET A 575 -17.77 17.44 -24.82
C MET A 575 -16.53 18.20 -25.29
N THR A 576 -15.71 17.58 -26.15
CA THR A 576 -14.38 18.11 -26.49
C THR A 576 -14.27 18.58 -27.92
N ASN A 577 -15.28 18.30 -28.75
CA ASN A 577 -15.30 18.54 -30.19
C ASN A 577 -14.14 17.86 -30.96
N LEU A 578 -13.48 16.88 -30.36
CA LEU A 578 -12.42 16.07 -30.97
C LEU A 578 -12.99 14.84 -31.67
N LYS A 579 -12.32 14.33 -32.70
CA LYS A 579 -12.76 13.13 -33.44
C LYS A 579 -12.72 11.90 -32.54
N LEU A 580 -13.82 11.14 -32.50
CA LEU A 580 -13.89 9.88 -31.76
C LEU A 580 -13.11 8.78 -32.49
N GLU A 581 -12.40 7.95 -31.73
CA GLU A 581 -11.66 6.80 -32.28
C GLU A 581 -12.59 5.76 -32.93
N HIS A 582 -13.78 5.58 -32.34
CA HIS A 582 -14.84 4.72 -32.86
C HIS A 582 -16.23 5.20 -32.40
N ASN A 583 -17.28 4.78 -33.12
CA ASN A 583 -18.67 5.13 -32.81
C ASN A 583 -19.37 4.10 -31.90
N GLN A 584 -18.63 3.11 -31.38
CA GLN A 584 -19.19 2.11 -30.47
C GLN A 584 -19.43 2.73 -29.09
N LEU A 585 -20.67 2.59 -28.60
CA LEU A 585 -21.10 3.06 -27.28
C LEU A 585 -21.19 1.90 -26.29
N VAL A 586 -20.74 2.13 -25.05
CA VAL A 586 -20.74 1.12 -23.98
C VAL A 586 -21.70 1.55 -22.87
N PRO A 587 -22.71 0.74 -22.49
CA PRO A 587 -23.63 1.09 -21.40
C PRO A 587 -22.90 1.21 -20.05
N ASN A 588 -23.07 2.33 -19.36
CA ASN A 588 -22.51 2.57 -18.03
C ASN A 588 -23.47 2.11 -16.93
N ARG A 589 -23.55 0.78 -16.74
CA ARG A 589 -24.45 0.17 -15.75
C ARG A 589 -24.17 0.61 -14.32
N ALA A 590 -22.90 0.88 -13.99
CA ALA A 590 -22.49 1.33 -12.67
C ALA A 590 -23.04 2.73 -12.35
N LEU A 591 -22.90 3.68 -13.29
CA LEU A 591 -23.45 5.03 -13.12
C LEU A 591 -24.99 5.00 -13.06
N ARG A 592 -25.62 4.16 -13.89
CA ARG A 592 -27.07 3.96 -13.86
C ARG A 592 -27.56 3.48 -12.48
N SER A 593 -26.87 2.50 -11.88
CA SER A 593 -27.19 2.04 -10.53
C SER A 593 -26.98 3.12 -9.47
N ALA A 594 -25.91 3.92 -9.58
CA ALA A 594 -25.64 5.02 -8.66
C ALA A 594 -26.70 6.14 -8.73
N ILE A 595 -27.18 6.47 -9.93
CA ILE A 595 -28.28 7.44 -10.12
C ILE A 595 -29.57 6.91 -9.49
N LEU A 596 -29.91 5.64 -9.71
CA LEU A 596 -31.12 5.02 -9.14
C LEU A 596 -31.07 4.94 -7.61
N GLU A 597 -29.90 4.70 -7.03
CA GLU A 597 -29.70 4.69 -5.57
C GLU A 597 -29.83 6.11 -5.01
N TRP A 598 -29.27 7.11 -5.70
CA TRP A 598 -29.38 8.51 -5.29
C TRP A 598 -30.82 9.03 -5.34
N GLN A 599 -31.63 8.63 -6.33
CA GLN A 599 -33.04 9.00 -6.42
C GLN A 599 -33.92 8.38 -5.31
N GLN A 600 -33.42 7.36 -4.60
CA GLN A 600 -34.15 6.67 -3.52
C GLN A 600 -33.80 7.21 -2.13
N GLN A 601 -32.80 8.10 -2.03
CA GLN A 601 -32.45 8.85 -0.82
C GLN A 601 -33.27 10.15 -0.76
#